data_AF-A0A931FIZ6-F1
#
_entry.id   AF-A0A931FIZ6-F1
#
_cell.length_a   1.000
_cell.length_b   1.000
_cell.length_c   1.000
_cell.angle_alpha   90.00
_cell.angle_beta   90.00
_cell.angle_gamma   90.00
#
_symmetry.space_group_name_H-M   'P 1'
#
loop_
_entity.id
_entity.type
_entity.pdbx_description
1 polymer ?
#
loop_
_entity_poly.entity_id
_entity_poly.type
_entity_poly.pdbx_seq_one_letter_code
_entity_poly.pdbx_strand_id
1 'polypeptide(L)'
;MPKLAEDYGVPPDSRNGVLDTSFRRVLRRMHRQDSSVAKNHWQFLQAVYYDAAGRQQSFHINCYAGGFPNLHWERDGIMAQFPPAQQAPRDSALSLAEHLKFIYSGSAPISAPPANYTVVVHWSRFMTRQSRRLIQAVRRNVALAPAGTRVALVFVNTDDFYYLTYKREDERLAALQQKSPAK
;
A
#
# COMPACT_ATOMS: atom_id res chain seq x y z
N MET A 1 1.04 17.86 17.85
CA MET A 1 0.43 18.30 16.58
C MET A 1 0.14 17.07 15.72
N PRO A 2 -1.03 16.98 15.05
CA PRO A 2 -1.29 15.90 14.11
C PRO A 2 -0.30 15.97 12.94
N LYS A 3 0.35 14.85 12.60
CA LYS A 3 1.26 14.79 11.44
C LYS A 3 0.45 14.80 10.14
N LEU A 4 0.83 15.66 9.21
CA LEU A 4 0.21 15.81 7.90
C LEU A 4 0.80 14.81 6.90
N ALA A 5 0.13 14.57 5.77
CA ALA A 5 0.64 13.68 4.71
C ALA A 5 1.99 14.17 4.17
N GLU A 6 2.18 15.49 4.09
CA GLU A 6 3.42 16.16 3.69
C GLU A 6 4.62 15.75 4.55
N ASP A 7 4.40 15.50 5.85
CA ASP A 7 5.45 15.02 6.76
C ASP A 7 6.01 13.65 6.34
N TYR A 8 5.34 12.94 5.44
CA TYR A 8 5.75 11.64 4.92
C TYR A 8 6.29 11.71 3.49
N GLY A 9 6.37 12.92 2.90
CA GLY A 9 6.84 13.15 1.54
C GLY A 9 5.76 13.01 0.47
N VAL A 10 4.49 12.95 0.88
CA VAL A 10 3.32 13.03 -0.02
C VAL A 10 3.13 14.49 -0.45
N PRO A 11 3.19 14.82 -1.76
CA PRO A 11 2.98 16.19 -2.22
C PRO A 11 1.55 16.69 -1.93
N PRO A 12 1.34 17.97 -1.62
CA PRO A 12 0.01 18.52 -1.34
C PRO A 12 -0.95 18.37 -2.52
N ASP A 13 -0.48 18.60 -3.74
CA ASP A 13 -1.29 18.52 -4.98
C ASP A 13 -1.38 17.10 -5.56
N SER A 14 -0.92 16.08 -4.82
CA SER A 14 -1.00 14.71 -5.28
C SER A 14 -2.38 14.10 -5.03
N ARG A 15 -2.70 13.05 -5.79
CA ARG A 15 -3.95 12.32 -5.60
C ARG A 15 -3.84 11.49 -4.33
N ASN A 16 -4.54 11.93 -3.30
CA ASN A 16 -4.48 11.36 -1.96
C ASN A 16 -5.83 10.77 -1.60
N GLY A 17 -5.82 9.57 -1.02
CA GLY A 17 -7.02 8.92 -0.52
C GLY A 17 -6.79 8.12 0.75
N VAL A 18 -7.88 7.59 1.29
CA VAL A 18 -7.88 6.68 2.43
C VAL A 18 -8.40 5.32 1.97
N LEU A 19 -7.79 4.25 2.45
CA LEU A 19 -8.25 2.89 2.18
C LEU A 19 -9.54 2.59 2.97
N ASP A 20 -10.62 2.29 2.26
CA ASP A 20 -11.87 1.85 2.87
C ASP A 20 -11.66 0.53 3.61
N THR A 21 -11.97 0.54 4.90
CA THR A 21 -11.89 -0.61 5.80
C THR A 21 -12.77 -1.80 5.33
N SER A 22 -13.76 -1.55 4.48
CA SER A 22 -14.56 -2.57 3.84
C SER A 22 -13.76 -3.48 2.90
N PHE A 23 -12.57 -3.04 2.45
CA PHE A 23 -11.59 -3.83 1.70
C PHE A 23 -11.18 -5.11 2.45
N ARG A 24 -11.25 -5.14 3.79
CA ARG A 24 -11.05 -6.36 4.59
C ARG A 24 -11.98 -7.50 4.16
N ARG A 25 -13.18 -7.21 3.66
CA ARG A 25 -14.11 -8.22 3.13
C ARG A 25 -13.59 -8.85 1.85
N VAL A 26 -12.99 -8.05 0.98
CA VAL A 26 -12.32 -8.52 -0.25
C VAL A 26 -11.14 -9.41 0.11
N LEU A 27 -10.27 -8.95 1.00
CA LEU A 27 -9.10 -9.73 1.43
C LEU A 27 -9.48 -11.04 2.12
N ARG A 28 -10.56 -11.06 2.91
CA ARG A 28 -11.09 -12.31 3.49
C ARG A 28 -11.60 -13.28 2.41
N ARG A 29 -12.22 -12.77 1.34
CA ARG A 29 -12.65 -13.61 0.22
C ARG A 29 -11.44 -14.18 -0.51
N MET A 30 -10.46 -13.33 -0.84
CA MET A 30 -9.19 -13.75 -1.45
C MET A 30 -8.51 -14.80 -0.58
N HIS A 31 -8.47 -14.62 0.74
CA HIS A 31 -7.79 -15.56 1.63
C HIS A 31 -8.37 -16.97 1.58
N ARG A 32 -9.68 -17.11 1.34
CA ARG A 32 -10.33 -18.41 1.17
C ARG A 32 -9.97 -19.09 -0.15
N GLN A 33 -9.60 -18.31 -1.17
CA GLN A 33 -9.22 -18.78 -2.49
C GLN A 33 -7.71 -19.05 -2.55
N ASP A 34 -6.92 -18.07 -2.13
CA ASP A 34 -5.48 -18.11 -2.01
C ASP A 34 -5.01 -17.24 -0.83
N SER A 35 -4.60 -17.93 0.24
CA SER A 35 -4.12 -17.28 1.45
C SER A 35 -2.84 -16.48 1.26
N SER A 36 -1.99 -16.86 0.30
CA SER A 36 -0.70 -16.23 0.03
C SER A 36 -0.88 -14.87 -0.65
N VAL A 37 -1.74 -14.82 -1.68
CA VAL A 37 -2.13 -13.58 -2.36
C VAL A 37 -2.77 -12.62 -1.36
N ALA A 38 -3.71 -13.10 -0.55
CA ALA A 38 -4.36 -12.25 0.44
C ALA A 38 -3.35 -11.67 1.44
N LYS A 39 -2.39 -12.47 1.94
CA LYS A 39 -1.35 -12.00 2.87
C LYS A 39 -0.48 -10.88 2.30
N ASN A 40 -0.25 -10.88 0.99
CA ASN A 40 0.48 -9.80 0.33
C ASN A 40 -0.34 -8.50 0.36
N HIS A 41 -1.62 -8.59 -0.02
CA HIS A 41 -2.54 -7.45 -0.02
C HIS A 41 -2.94 -6.96 1.39
N TRP A 42 -2.72 -7.75 2.43
CA TRP A 42 -2.89 -7.34 3.84
C TRP A 42 -1.79 -6.42 4.38
N GLN A 43 -0.68 -6.24 3.66
CA GLN A 43 0.42 -5.38 4.13
C GLN A 43 0.04 -3.90 4.06
N PHE A 44 0.42 -3.11 5.07
CA PHE A 44 0.05 -1.69 5.14
C PHE A 44 0.92 -0.76 4.29
N LEU A 45 2.13 -1.20 3.97
CA LEU A 45 3.07 -0.49 3.14
C LEU A 45 3.26 -1.28 1.86
N GLN A 46 2.81 -0.69 0.77
CA GLN A 46 2.78 -1.32 -0.54
C GLN A 46 2.99 -0.29 -1.63
N ALA A 47 3.65 -0.69 -2.71
CA ALA A 47 3.62 0.03 -3.97
C ALA A 47 3.23 -0.94 -5.08
N VAL A 48 2.12 -0.64 -5.76
CA VAL A 48 1.61 -1.44 -6.87
C VAL A 48 1.65 -0.62 -8.14
N TYR A 49 2.37 -1.11 -9.15
CA TYR A 49 2.53 -0.47 -10.44
C TYR A 49 1.57 -1.12 -11.43
N TYR A 50 0.70 -0.33 -12.04
CA TYR A 50 -0.25 -0.77 -13.05
C TYR A 50 0.10 -0.16 -14.41
N ASP A 51 -0.07 -0.92 -15.48
CA ASP A 51 -0.02 -0.39 -16.85
C ASP A 51 -1.30 0.37 -17.23
N ALA A 52 -1.32 0.94 -18.44
CA ALA A 52 -2.47 1.66 -18.98
C ALA A 52 -3.74 0.81 -19.12
N ALA A 53 -3.61 -0.52 -19.19
CA ALA A 53 -4.74 -1.46 -19.20
C ALA A 53 -5.21 -1.84 -17.78
N GLY A 54 -4.60 -1.26 -16.74
CA GLY A 54 -4.92 -1.53 -15.35
C GLY A 54 -4.40 -2.88 -14.84
N ARG A 55 -3.43 -3.50 -15.53
CA ARG A 55 -2.82 -4.77 -15.13
C ARG A 55 -1.58 -4.52 -14.29
N GLN A 56 -1.39 -5.32 -13.24
CA GLN A 56 -0.24 -5.22 -12.35
C GLN A 56 1.07 -5.58 -13.09
N GLN A 57 2.02 -4.66 -13.06
CA GLN A 57 3.36 -4.79 -13.62
C GLN A 57 4.43 -5.02 -12.56
N SER A 58 4.29 -4.43 -11.38
CA SER A 58 5.15 -4.74 -10.24
C SER A 58 4.42 -4.53 -8.92
N PHE A 59 4.84 -5.28 -7.90
CA PHE A 59 4.26 -5.27 -6.58
C PHE A 59 5.36 -5.35 -5.53
N HIS A 60 5.42 -4.34 -4.68
CA HIS A 60 6.39 -4.20 -3.61
C HIS A 60 5.67 -4.06 -2.29
N ILE A 61 6.05 -4.86 -1.30
CA ILE A 61 5.41 -4.86 0.01
C ILE A 61 6.47 -5.02 1.10
N ASN A 62 6.19 -4.46 2.28
CA ASN A 62 7.13 -4.42 3.41
C ASN A 62 7.77 -5.78 3.76
N CYS A 63 7.03 -6.89 3.75
CA CYS A 63 7.55 -8.19 4.19
C CYS A 63 8.56 -8.79 3.20
N TYR A 64 8.50 -8.41 1.90
CA TYR A 64 9.49 -8.84 0.91
C TYR A 64 10.68 -7.88 0.78
N ALA A 65 10.58 -6.66 1.32
CA ALA A 65 11.68 -5.69 1.30
C ALA A 65 12.88 -6.12 2.16
N GLY A 66 12.67 -6.92 3.21
CA GLY A 66 13.71 -7.32 4.15
C GLY A 66 14.29 -6.14 4.95
N GLY A 67 15.30 -6.40 5.79
CA GLY A 67 16.05 -5.36 6.51
C GLY A 67 15.38 -4.83 7.79
N PHE A 68 14.30 -5.46 8.29
CA PHE A 68 13.63 -5.02 9.52
C PHE A 68 14.62 -4.81 10.68
N PRO A 69 14.55 -3.68 11.42
CA PRO A 69 13.48 -2.67 11.41
C PRO A 69 13.58 -1.62 10.28
N ASN A 70 14.62 -1.64 9.45
CA ASN A 70 14.90 -0.66 8.41
C ASN A 70 14.69 -1.26 7.02
N LEU A 71 13.49 -1.13 6.46
CA LEU A 71 13.15 -1.80 5.21
C LEU A 71 14.05 -1.36 4.05
N HIS A 72 14.56 -2.34 3.30
CA HIS A 72 15.44 -2.14 2.14
C HIS A 72 14.61 -2.19 0.84
N TRP A 73 13.85 -1.12 0.56
CA TRP A 73 12.98 -1.05 -0.62
C TRP A 73 13.70 -1.21 -1.96
N GLU A 74 15.00 -0.91 -2.00
CA GLU A 74 15.87 -0.99 -3.18
C GLU A 74 16.87 -2.17 -3.09
N ARG A 75 16.50 -3.24 -2.38
CA ARG A 75 17.34 -4.43 -2.27
C ARG A 75 17.67 -4.97 -3.67
N ASP A 76 18.93 -5.31 -3.88
CA ASP A 76 19.45 -5.91 -5.14
C ASP A 76 19.17 -5.06 -6.40
N GLY A 77 19.01 -3.73 -6.25
CA GLY A 77 18.74 -2.83 -7.37
C GLY A 77 17.34 -2.97 -7.96
N ILE A 78 16.40 -3.58 -7.24
CA ILE A 78 15.05 -3.89 -7.76
C ILE A 78 14.24 -2.66 -8.22
N MET A 79 14.60 -1.48 -7.72
CA MET A 79 13.99 -0.18 -8.08
C MET A 79 14.85 0.65 -9.05
N ALA A 80 15.96 0.10 -9.59
CA ALA A 80 16.93 0.83 -10.40
C ALA A 80 16.52 1.02 -11.88
N GLN A 81 15.35 0.51 -12.28
CA GLN A 81 14.78 0.69 -13.62
C GLN A 81 13.28 0.96 -13.55
N PHE A 82 12.68 1.52 -14.61
CA PHE A 82 11.25 1.78 -14.67
C PHE A 82 10.56 0.98 -15.81
N PRO A 83 9.45 0.26 -15.54
CA PRO A 83 8.90 -0.03 -14.21
C PRO A 83 9.88 -0.87 -13.37
N PRO A 84 9.77 -0.86 -12.03
CA PRO A 84 10.69 -1.62 -11.20
C PRO A 84 10.52 -3.11 -11.41
N ALA A 85 11.58 -3.87 -11.13
CA ALA A 85 11.51 -5.32 -11.14
C ALA A 85 10.58 -5.83 -10.03
N GLN A 86 10.06 -7.04 -10.22
CA GLN A 86 9.04 -7.64 -9.36
C GLN A 86 9.62 -8.07 -8.00
N GLN A 87 9.08 -7.58 -6.88
CA GLN A 87 9.53 -7.94 -5.53
C GLN A 87 8.66 -9.02 -4.86
N ALA A 88 7.37 -8.75 -4.71
CA ALA A 88 6.40 -9.74 -4.27
C ALA A 88 5.91 -10.56 -5.49
N PRO A 89 5.36 -11.77 -5.34
CA PRO A 89 4.77 -12.48 -6.46
C PRO A 89 3.72 -11.63 -7.18
N ARG A 90 3.75 -11.61 -8.52
CA ARG A 90 2.71 -10.95 -9.31
C ARG A 90 1.43 -11.78 -9.20
N ASP A 91 0.30 -11.11 -9.01
CA ASP A 91 -1.02 -11.73 -9.04
C ASP A 91 -1.96 -10.94 -9.94
N SER A 92 -3.10 -11.55 -10.26
CA SER A 92 -4.19 -10.96 -11.04
C SER A 92 -5.44 -10.74 -10.19
N ALA A 93 -5.31 -10.77 -8.85
CA ALA A 93 -6.45 -10.74 -7.95
C ALA A 93 -7.08 -9.34 -7.85
N LEU A 94 -6.32 -8.28 -8.18
CA LEU A 94 -6.79 -6.91 -8.22
C LEU A 94 -6.31 -6.17 -9.46
N SER A 95 -7.22 -5.86 -10.37
CA SER A 95 -7.00 -4.83 -11.38
C SER A 95 -6.94 -3.44 -10.74
N LEU A 96 -6.37 -2.45 -11.44
CA LEU A 96 -6.37 -1.05 -10.99
C LEU A 96 -7.79 -0.56 -10.69
N ALA A 97 -8.75 -0.88 -11.57
CA ALA A 97 -10.13 -0.46 -11.42
C ALA A 97 -10.79 -1.06 -10.16
N GLU A 98 -10.48 -2.32 -9.82
CA GLU A 98 -10.96 -2.94 -8.59
C GLU A 98 -10.28 -2.36 -7.35
N HIS A 99 -8.98 -2.07 -7.44
CA HIS A 99 -8.22 -1.49 -6.34
C HIS A 99 -8.76 -0.09 -5.97
N LEU A 100 -8.99 0.76 -6.97
CA LEU A 100 -9.44 2.14 -6.77
C LEU A 100 -10.88 2.24 -6.20
N LYS A 101 -11.72 1.21 -6.34
CA LYS A 101 -13.06 1.18 -5.71
C LYS A 101 -13.02 1.32 -4.19
N PHE A 102 -11.89 0.98 -3.58
CA PHE A 102 -11.71 1.01 -2.13
C PHE A 102 -10.85 2.18 -1.66
N ILE A 103 -10.51 3.12 -2.53
CA ILE A 103 -9.66 4.27 -2.19
C ILE A 103 -10.50 5.53 -2.34
N TYR A 104 -10.77 6.22 -1.23
CA TYR A 104 -11.67 7.36 -1.18
C TYR A 104 -10.93 8.67 -0.99
N SER A 105 -11.32 9.69 -1.73
CA SER A 105 -10.94 11.09 -1.50
C SER A 105 -12.20 11.85 -1.09
N GLY A 106 -12.35 12.12 0.20
CA GLY A 106 -13.61 12.63 0.76
C GLY A 106 -14.69 11.53 0.72
N SER A 107 -15.82 11.83 0.08
CA SER A 107 -16.99 10.92 0.03
C SER A 107 -17.05 10.01 -1.21
N ALA A 108 -16.11 10.16 -2.15
CA ALA A 108 -16.14 9.43 -3.42
C ALA A 108 -14.85 8.61 -3.66
N PRO A 109 -14.93 7.46 -4.35
CA PRO A 109 -13.76 6.73 -4.80
C PRO A 109 -12.90 7.56 -5.76
N ILE A 110 -11.59 7.38 -5.72
CA ILE A 110 -10.66 7.99 -6.67
C ILE A 110 -10.83 7.35 -8.04
N SER A 111 -10.96 8.16 -9.09
CA SER A 111 -10.97 7.68 -10.46
C SER A 111 -9.53 7.44 -10.98
N ALA A 112 -9.39 6.45 -11.86
CA ALA A 112 -8.11 6.18 -12.52
C ALA A 112 -7.70 7.40 -13.38
N PRO A 113 -6.50 7.97 -13.18
CA PRO A 113 -6.02 9.05 -14.02
C PRO A 113 -5.60 8.51 -15.41
N PRO A 114 -5.76 9.31 -16.48
CA PRO A 114 -5.21 8.94 -17.78
C PRO A 114 -3.68 9.00 -17.72
N ALA A 115 -3.02 7.83 -17.71
CA ALA A 115 -1.58 7.70 -17.62
C ALA A 115 -1.10 6.41 -18.31
N ASN A 116 0.17 6.37 -18.70
CA ASN A 116 0.80 5.14 -19.19
C ASN A 116 1.00 4.13 -18.06
N TYR A 117 1.26 4.64 -16.85
CA TYR A 117 1.35 3.85 -15.62
C TYR A 117 0.63 4.57 -14.48
N THR A 118 0.00 3.80 -13.60
CA THR A 118 -0.52 4.28 -12.31
C THR A 118 0.16 3.52 -11.19
N VAL A 119 0.75 4.24 -10.23
CA VAL A 119 1.35 3.65 -9.03
C VAL A 119 0.47 3.96 -7.83
N VAL A 120 -0.04 2.92 -7.19
CA VAL A 120 -0.79 3.03 -5.94
C VAL A 120 0.19 2.80 -4.78
N VAL A 121 0.39 3.81 -3.95
CA VAL A 121 1.37 3.83 -2.86
C VAL A 121 0.62 3.85 -1.52
N HIS A 122 0.56 2.70 -0.86
CA HIS A 122 0.00 2.56 0.48
C HIS A 122 1.01 2.96 1.54
N TRP A 123 0.62 3.86 2.43
CA TRP A 123 1.47 4.39 3.49
C TRP A 123 0.67 4.53 4.80
N SER A 124 1.38 4.50 5.93
CA SER A 124 0.77 4.63 7.25
C SER A 124 1.57 5.54 8.19
N ARG A 125 0.88 6.32 9.01
CA ARG A 125 1.47 7.09 10.11
C ARG A 125 1.99 6.18 11.22
N PHE A 126 1.44 4.97 11.38
CA PHE A 126 1.95 3.99 12.36
C PHE A 126 3.32 3.43 11.99
N MET A 127 3.69 3.48 10.70
CA MET A 127 4.97 2.96 10.20
C MET A 127 5.91 4.07 9.71
N THR A 128 6.01 5.14 10.50
CA THR A 128 6.60 6.44 10.13
C THR A 128 7.79 6.43 9.17
N ARG A 129 8.97 6.01 9.65
CA ARG A 129 10.22 5.97 8.88
C ARG A 129 10.09 5.10 7.63
N GLN A 130 9.34 4.01 7.70
CA GLN A 130 9.17 3.07 6.60
C GLN A 130 8.30 3.66 5.49
N SER A 131 7.22 4.36 5.85
CA SER A 131 6.37 5.10 4.91
C SER A 131 7.18 6.15 4.13
N ARG A 132 7.98 6.98 4.84
CA ARG A 132 8.85 7.97 4.21
C ARG A 132 9.81 7.34 3.20
N ARG A 133 10.44 6.24 3.57
CA ARG A 133 11.41 5.53 2.72
C ARG A 133 10.75 4.88 1.51
N LEU A 134 9.56 4.30 1.68
CA LEU A 134 8.77 3.76 0.57
C LEU A 134 8.44 4.85 -0.43
N ILE A 135 7.86 5.96 0.04
CA ILE A 135 7.47 7.10 -0.81
C ILE A 135 8.70 7.65 -1.54
N GLN A 136 9.84 7.80 -0.85
CA GLN A 136 11.07 8.26 -1.46
C GLN A 136 11.59 7.28 -2.54
N ALA A 137 11.56 5.97 -2.26
CA ALA A 137 12.00 4.95 -3.22
C ALA A 137 11.11 4.94 -4.48
N VAL A 138 9.78 5.00 -4.31
CA VAL A 138 8.84 5.08 -5.44
C VAL A 138 9.08 6.35 -6.24
N ARG A 139 9.26 7.51 -5.59
CA ARG A 139 9.51 8.77 -6.30
C ARG A 139 10.82 8.75 -7.09
N ARG A 140 11.90 8.17 -6.54
CA ARG A 140 13.15 7.97 -7.27
C ARG A 140 12.94 7.05 -8.47
N ASN A 141 12.23 5.95 -8.29
CA ASN A 141 11.94 5.01 -9.38
C ASN A 141 11.11 5.65 -10.50
N VAL A 142 10.07 6.40 -10.17
CA VAL A 142 9.24 7.11 -11.16
C VAL A 142 10.04 8.16 -11.93
N ALA A 143 11.05 8.78 -11.32
CA ALA A 143 11.95 9.70 -12.02
C ALA A 143 12.85 9.01 -13.06
N LEU A 144 12.94 7.66 -13.06
CA LEU A 144 13.64 6.88 -14.08
C LEU A 144 12.74 6.56 -15.29
N ALA A 145 11.47 6.97 -15.29
CA ALA A 145 10.57 6.70 -16.40
C ALA A 145 11.09 7.35 -17.71
N PRO A 146 11.05 6.63 -18.85
CA PRO A 146 11.49 7.18 -20.13
C PRO A 146 10.78 8.48 -20.49
N ALA A 147 11.46 9.37 -21.23
CA ALA A 147 10.89 10.62 -21.69
C ALA A 147 9.54 10.40 -22.42
N GLY A 148 8.54 11.23 -22.10
CA GLY A 148 7.18 11.10 -22.63
C GLY A 148 6.28 10.10 -21.89
N THR A 149 6.81 9.31 -20.96
CA THR A 149 6.00 8.41 -20.13
C THR A 149 5.25 9.19 -19.06
N ARG A 150 3.91 9.15 -19.12
CA ARG A 150 3.05 9.73 -18.08
C ARG A 150 2.84 8.72 -16.95
N VAL A 151 3.34 9.03 -15.77
CA VAL A 151 3.16 8.21 -14.56
C VAL A 151 2.28 8.98 -13.57
N ALA A 152 1.19 8.36 -13.14
CA ALA A 152 0.35 8.90 -12.08
C ALA A 152 0.66 8.23 -10.75
N LEU A 153 0.77 9.03 -9.69
CA LEU A 153 0.89 8.56 -8.31
C LEU A 153 -0.44 8.74 -7.58
N VAL A 154 -0.89 7.68 -6.91
CA VAL A 154 -2.03 7.70 -5.99
C VAL A 154 -1.53 7.29 -4.61
N PHE A 155 -1.53 8.20 -3.64
CA PHE A 155 -1.11 7.91 -2.28
C PHE A 155 -2.32 7.51 -1.44
N VAL A 156 -2.20 6.40 -0.73
CA VAL A 156 -3.30 5.80 0.02
C VAL A 156 -2.89 5.68 1.49
N ASN A 157 -3.58 6.42 2.36
CA ASN A 157 -3.41 6.27 3.79
C ASN A 157 -4.12 4.99 4.27
N THR A 158 -3.39 4.13 4.99
CA THR A 158 -3.88 2.84 5.50
C THR A 158 -4.10 2.82 7.01
N ASP A 159 -4.19 3.98 7.68
CA ASP A 159 -4.21 4.05 9.14
C ASP A 159 -5.47 3.43 9.75
N ASP A 160 -6.64 3.72 9.20
CA ASP A 160 -7.90 3.15 9.71
C ASP A 160 -7.92 1.62 9.53
N PHE A 161 -7.39 1.18 8.39
CA PHE A 161 -7.22 -0.23 8.08
C PHE A 161 -6.23 -0.89 9.06
N TYR A 162 -5.13 -0.22 9.41
CA TYR A 162 -4.16 -0.65 10.43
C TYR A 162 -4.80 -0.78 11.82
N TYR A 163 -5.47 0.30 12.26
CA TYR A 163 -6.09 0.39 13.57
C TYR A 163 -7.10 -0.74 13.81
N LEU A 164 -7.97 -0.98 12.82
CA LEU A 164 -9.01 -2.01 12.92
C LEU A 164 -8.48 -3.44 12.79
N THR A 165 -7.28 -3.63 12.25
CA THR A 165 -6.72 -4.95 12.01
C THR A 165 -5.86 -5.42 13.17
N TYR A 166 -4.98 -4.56 13.69
CA TYR A 166 -4.03 -4.96 14.75
C TYR A 166 -4.41 -4.36 16.10
N LYS A 167 -4.59 -3.04 16.19
CA LYS A 167 -4.74 -2.39 17.49
C LYS A 167 -6.03 -2.80 18.21
N ARG A 168 -7.16 -2.86 17.50
CA ARG A 168 -8.44 -3.26 18.10
C ARG A 168 -8.46 -4.74 18.52
N GLU A 169 -7.73 -5.60 17.82
CA GLU A 169 -7.67 -7.03 18.17
C GLU A 169 -6.79 -7.25 19.39
N ASP A 170 -5.64 -6.57 19.48
CA ASP A 170 -4.78 -6.59 20.66
C ASP A 170 -5.51 -6.07 21.91
N GLU A 171 -6.24 -4.95 21.77
CA GLU A 171 -7.08 -4.41 22.85
C GLU A 171 -8.19 -5.39 23.27
N ARG A 172 -8.81 -6.09 22.31
CA ARG A 172 -9.83 -7.11 22.58
C ARG A 172 -9.24 -8.32 23.31
N LEU A 173 -8.09 -8.81 22.87
CA LEU A 173 -7.40 -9.95 23.49
C LEU A 173 -6.93 -9.62 24.90
N ALA A 174 -6.37 -8.42 25.12
CA ALA A 174 -5.99 -7.94 26.44
C ALA A 174 -7.22 -7.86 27.39
N ALA A 175 -8.35 -7.36 26.89
CA ALA A 175 -9.59 -7.29 27.66
C ALA A 175 -10.18 -8.67 28.00
N LEU A 176 -9.97 -9.69 27.14
CA LEU A 176 -10.40 -11.08 27.42
C LEU A 176 -9.49 -11.77 28.45
N GLN A 177 -8.18 -11.50 28.41
CA GLN A 177 -7.23 -12.03 29.39
C GLN A 177 -7.47 -11.45 30.79
N GLN A 178 -7.87 -10.17 30.90
CA GLN A 178 -8.26 -9.55 32.17
C GLN A 178 -9.59 -10.08 32.73
N LYS A 179 -10.43 -10.74 31.91
CA LYS A 179 -11.72 -11.32 32.31
C LYS A 179 -11.66 -12.81 32.65
N SER A 180 -10.51 -13.47 32.51
CA SER A 180 -10.32 -14.83 33.01
C SER A 180 -9.81 -14.77 34.45
N PRO A 181 -10.64 -15.06 35.47
CA PRO A 181 -10.12 -15.21 36.82
C PRO A 181 -9.15 -16.38 36.83
N ALA A 182 -8.01 -16.21 37.51
CA ALA A 182 -7.08 -17.30 37.78
C ALA A 182 -7.86 -18.47 38.39
N LYS A 183 -7.79 -19.64 37.74
CA LYS A 183 -8.16 -20.92 38.36
C LYS A 183 -6.99 -21.43 39.17
#